data_AF-A0A937FET1-F1
#
_entry.id   AF-A0A937FET1-F1
#
_cell.length_a   1.000
_cell.length_b   1.000
_cell.length_c   1.000
_cell.angle_alpha   90.00
_cell.angle_beta   90.00
_cell.angle_gamma   90.00
#
_symmetry.space_group_name_H-M   'P 1'
#
loop_
_entity.id
_entity.type
_entity.pdbx_description
1 polymer ?
#
loop_
_entity_poly.entity_id
_entity_poly.type
_entity_poly.pdbx_seq_one_letter_code
_entity_poly.pdbx_strand_id
1 'polypeptide(L)'
;MSNLQFDLNVEQVETPSTVVPNPELVARTNRFYQVPVFLSHPTSTTLNNLQIRFLLRLMEELKKVLLFPRTLPNTEQYPESTMISIRRVVNSSFGMITLNLARIKVRVIDTNGATVYANEIGREYWTGSAFSFIEPAMAFQRGLPQLFITESTEASQDVFETGGVAPFRVLIWDSSKGIDFFFSSVEWKEALQNWSAEVRSGYFLQTQPTYDYVSEK
;
A
#
# COMPACT_ATOMS: atom_id res chain seq x y z
N MET A 1 -13.02 -59.21 -61.93
CA MET A 1 -12.53 -59.16 -60.53
C MET A 1 -12.08 -57.75 -60.24
N SER A 2 -12.27 -57.34 -58.97
CA SER A 2 -11.81 -56.10 -58.34
C SER A 2 -12.75 -54.89 -58.44
N ASN A 3 -13.64 -54.81 -57.44
CA ASN A 3 -14.20 -53.56 -56.92
C ASN A 3 -13.07 -52.75 -56.28
N LEU A 4 -12.95 -51.47 -56.62
CA LEU A 4 -12.24 -50.49 -55.80
C LEU A 4 -13.13 -49.25 -55.66
N GLN A 5 -13.91 -49.26 -54.58
CA GLN A 5 -14.65 -48.12 -54.08
C GLN A 5 -13.62 -47.16 -53.47
N PHE A 6 -13.52 -45.94 -54.00
CA PHE A 6 -12.74 -44.87 -53.37
C PHE A 6 -13.57 -44.29 -52.22
N ASP A 7 -13.25 -44.69 -50.99
CA ASP A 7 -13.77 -44.05 -49.79
C ASP A 7 -13.16 -42.64 -49.67
N LEU A 8 -14.00 -41.61 -49.89
CA LEU A 8 -13.67 -40.24 -49.53
C LEU A 8 -13.79 -40.11 -48.00
N ASN A 9 -12.70 -40.42 -47.30
CA ASN A 9 -12.53 -39.97 -45.93
C ASN A 9 -12.36 -38.45 -45.94
N VAL A 10 -13.46 -37.74 -45.68
CA VAL A 10 -13.40 -36.34 -45.27
C VAL A 10 -12.84 -36.34 -43.85
N GLU A 11 -11.52 -36.21 -43.70
CA GLU A 11 -10.94 -35.80 -42.43
C GLU A 11 -11.55 -34.45 -42.07
N GLN A 12 -12.36 -34.44 -41.00
CA GLN A 12 -12.78 -33.21 -40.36
C GLN A 12 -11.51 -32.52 -39.85
N VAL A 13 -11.12 -31.43 -40.50
CA VAL A 13 -10.13 -30.51 -39.96
C VAL A 13 -10.73 -29.96 -38.67
N GLU A 14 -10.31 -30.48 -37.52
CA GLU A 14 -10.57 -29.87 -36.24
C GLU A 14 -10.01 -28.46 -36.28
N THR A 15 -10.89 -27.46 -36.41
CA THR A 15 -10.52 -26.07 -36.13
C THR A 15 -9.96 -26.05 -34.72
N PRO A 16 -8.74 -25.51 -34.49
CA PRO A 16 -8.21 -25.45 -33.14
C PRO A 16 -9.21 -24.70 -32.29
N SER A 17 -9.75 -25.40 -31.28
CA SER A 17 -10.53 -24.81 -30.20
C SER A 17 -9.78 -23.56 -29.77
N THR A 18 -10.33 -22.39 -30.09
CA THR A 18 -9.86 -21.15 -29.52
C THR A 18 -10.23 -21.25 -28.06
N VAL A 19 -9.31 -21.79 -27.26
CA VAL A 19 -9.43 -21.81 -25.81
C VAL A 19 -9.40 -20.34 -25.40
N VAL A 20 -10.59 -19.74 -25.33
CA VAL A 20 -10.77 -18.44 -24.70
C VAL A 20 -10.32 -18.66 -23.27
N PRO A 21 -9.27 -17.96 -22.79
CA PRO A 21 -8.83 -18.13 -21.42
C PRO A 21 -10.02 -17.86 -20.51
N ASN A 22 -10.24 -18.71 -19.50
CA ASN A 22 -11.37 -18.60 -18.59
C ASN A 22 -11.58 -17.11 -18.21
N PRO A 23 -12.77 -16.52 -18.43
CA PRO A 23 -13.02 -15.11 -18.13
C PRO A 23 -12.64 -14.72 -16.70
N GLU A 24 -12.73 -15.66 -15.75
CA GLU A 24 -12.31 -15.50 -14.37
C GLU A 24 -10.78 -15.43 -14.20
N LEU A 25 -10.00 -16.12 -15.04
CA LEU A 25 -8.54 -16.02 -15.12
C LEU A 25 -8.09 -14.71 -15.79
N VAL A 26 -8.81 -14.24 -16.82
CA VAL A 26 -8.54 -12.95 -17.47
C VAL A 26 -8.84 -11.78 -16.52
N ALA A 27 -9.95 -11.85 -15.79
CA ALA A 27 -10.33 -10.83 -14.80
C ALA A 27 -9.31 -10.70 -13.65
N ARG A 28 -8.69 -11.81 -13.22
CA ARG A 28 -7.69 -11.82 -12.13
C ARG A 28 -6.26 -11.49 -12.59
N THR A 29 -5.99 -11.50 -13.89
CA THR A 29 -4.67 -11.15 -14.46
C THR A 29 -4.58 -9.71 -14.95
N ASN A 30 -5.70 -8.99 -14.97
CA ASN A 30 -5.77 -7.66 -15.55
C ASN A 30 -5.23 -6.58 -14.59
N ARG A 31 -3.93 -6.28 -14.69
CA ARG A 31 -3.29 -5.15 -13.98
C ARG A 31 -3.71 -3.77 -14.52
N PHE A 32 -4.53 -3.71 -15.58
CA PHE A 32 -4.82 -2.46 -16.30
C PHE A 32 -5.67 -1.43 -15.54
N TYR A 33 -6.19 -1.73 -14.34
CA TYR A 33 -7.13 -0.82 -13.66
C TYR A 33 -6.88 -0.59 -12.17
N GLN A 34 -5.72 -0.97 -11.62
CA GLN A 34 -5.41 -0.70 -10.23
C GLN A 34 -4.36 0.40 -10.10
N VAL A 35 -4.73 1.51 -9.44
CA VAL A 35 -3.85 2.66 -9.25
C VAL A 35 -2.76 2.27 -8.24
N PRO A 36 -1.46 2.36 -8.60
CA PRO A 36 -0.39 1.97 -7.68
C PRO A 36 -0.28 2.95 -6.52
N VAL A 37 -0.24 2.42 -5.31
CA VAL A 37 -0.04 3.17 -4.07
C VAL A 37 1.10 2.57 -3.29
N PHE A 38 1.93 3.41 -2.67
CA PHE A 38 3.02 2.94 -1.83
C PHE A 38 2.48 2.63 -0.43
N LEU A 39 2.64 1.39 0.02
CA LEU A 39 2.35 0.97 1.38
C LEU A 39 3.69 0.84 2.13
N SER A 40 4.04 1.90 2.84
CA SER A 40 5.19 1.95 3.73
C SER A 40 4.86 1.20 5.02
N HIS A 41 5.72 0.26 5.39
CA HIS A 41 5.63 -0.45 6.65
C HIS A 41 7.03 -0.89 7.08
N PRO A 42 7.26 -1.14 8.38
CA PRO A 42 8.52 -1.73 8.83
C PRO A 42 8.74 -3.10 8.19
N THR A 43 10.00 -3.48 7.97
CA THR A 43 10.35 -4.78 7.36
C THR A 43 9.59 -5.92 8.05
N SER A 44 8.98 -6.80 7.25
CA SER A 44 8.10 -7.88 7.73
C SER A 44 8.75 -8.79 8.78
N THR A 45 10.08 -9.00 8.71
CA THR A 45 10.85 -9.77 9.70
C THR A 45 10.91 -9.13 11.09
N THR A 46 10.50 -7.87 11.21
CA THR A 46 10.48 -7.11 12.47
C THR A 46 9.08 -6.86 12.99
N LEU A 47 8.07 -7.45 12.35
CA LEU A 47 6.67 -7.37 12.75
C LEU A 47 6.25 -8.67 13.45
N ASN A 48 5.40 -8.55 14.47
CA ASN A 48 4.78 -9.71 15.10
C ASN A 48 3.59 -10.24 14.27
N ASN A 49 3.08 -11.43 14.62
CA ASN A 49 1.98 -12.07 13.89
C ASN A 49 0.69 -11.23 13.83
N LEU A 50 0.40 -10.43 14.85
CA LEU A 50 -0.78 -9.56 14.87
C LEU A 50 -0.61 -8.41 13.86
N GLN A 51 0.55 -7.76 13.88
CA GLN A 51 0.91 -6.70 12.93
C GLN A 51 0.93 -7.20 11.49
N ILE A 52 1.46 -8.41 11.23
CA ILE A 52 1.42 -9.02 9.90
C ILE A 52 -0.02 -9.24 9.45
N ARG A 53 -0.90 -9.77 10.31
CA ARG A 53 -2.32 -9.94 9.96
C ARG A 53 -3.01 -8.60 9.69
N PHE A 54 -2.68 -7.55 10.44
CA PHE A 54 -3.18 -6.20 10.19
C PHE A 54 -2.73 -5.68 8.81
N LEU A 55 -1.44 -5.82 8.48
CA LEU A 55 -0.88 -5.44 7.18
C LEU A 55 -1.57 -6.18 6.02
N LEU A 56 -1.74 -7.50 6.13
CA LEU A 56 -2.42 -8.30 5.10
C LEU A 56 -3.88 -7.88 4.94
N ARG A 57 -4.59 -7.61 6.05
CA ARG A 57 -5.96 -7.11 5.99
C ARG A 57 -6.04 -5.73 5.35
N LEU A 58 -5.11 -4.82 5.67
CA LEU A 58 -5.03 -3.51 5.03
C LEU A 58 -4.84 -3.63 3.51
N MET A 59 -3.94 -4.51 3.06
CA MET A 59 -3.75 -4.75 1.63
C MET A 59 -5.03 -5.24 0.94
N GLU A 60 -5.84 -6.05 1.65
CA GLU A 60 -7.13 -6.50 1.13
C GLU A 60 -8.16 -5.37 1.04
N GLU A 61 -8.24 -4.49 2.05
CA GLU A 61 -9.12 -3.31 1.99
C GLU A 61 -8.74 -2.36 0.84
N LEU A 62 -7.45 -2.20 0.55
CA LEU A 62 -6.99 -1.40 -0.60
C LEU A 62 -7.40 -2.00 -1.94
N LYS A 63 -7.32 -3.33 -2.08
CA LYS A 63 -7.76 -4.03 -3.29
C LYS A 63 -9.27 -3.89 -3.52
N LYS A 64 -10.09 -3.90 -2.46
CA LYS A 64 -11.55 -3.69 -2.56
C LYS A 64 -11.90 -2.32 -3.16
N VAL A 65 -11.05 -1.33 -2.96
CA VAL A 65 -11.18 0.00 -3.58
C VAL A 65 -10.31 0.15 -4.83
N LEU A 66 -9.90 -0.95 -5.47
CA LEU A 66 -9.15 -0.94 -6.74
C LEU A 66 -7.80 -0.19 -6.67
N LEU A 67 -7.17 -0.15 -5.50
CA LEU A 67 -5.82 0.38 -5.33
C LEU A 67 -4.83 -0.79 -5.22
N PHE A 68 -3.67 -0.64 -5.84
CA PHE A 68 -2.62 -1.66 -5.84
C PHE A 68 -1.51 -1.31 -4.85
N PRO A 69 -1.47 -1.92 -3.65
CA PRO A 69 -0.42 -1.65 -2.68
C PRO A 69 0.91 -2.24 -3.13
N ARG A 70 1.93 -1.39 -3.19
CA ARG A 70 3.33 -1.72 -3.46
C ARG A 70 4.13 -1.52 -2.17
N THR A 71 5.07 -2.40 -1.88
CA THR A 71 5.82 -2.44 -0.61
C THR A 71 7.28 -2.79 -0.90
N LEU A 72 8.21 -2.19 -0.14
CA LEU A 72 9.63 -2.55 -0.15
C LEU A 72 9.97 -3.35 1.12
N PRO A 73 10.80 -4.41 1.03
CA PRO A 73 11.27 -5.12 -0.17
C PRO A 73 10.29 -6.23 -0.63
N ASN A 74 9.06 -6.24 -0.12
CA ASN A 74 8.17 -7.39 -0.23
C ASN A 74 7.58 -7.59 -1.64
N THR A 75 6.98 -6.56 -2.26
CA THR A 75 6.43 -6.66 -3.63
C THR A 75 7.33 -5.99 -4.68
N GLU A 76 8.19 -5.08 -4.24
CA GLU A 76 9.14 -4.35 -5.07
C GLU A 76 10.56 -4.74 -4.66
N GLN A 77 11.38 -5.12 -5.62
CA GLN A 77 12.80 -5.40 -5.41
C GLN A 77 13.58 -4.76 -6.54
N TYR A 78 14.59 -4.00 -6.20
CA TYR A 78 15.44 -3.36 -7.17
C TYR A 78 16.92 -3.53 -6.80
N PRO A 79 17.83 -3.53 -7.78
CA PRO A 79 19.25 -3.70 -7.54
C PRO A 79 19.93 -2.44 -6.96
N GLU A 80 19.27 -1.29 -6.97
CA GLU A 80 19.86 -0.04 -6.46
C GLU A 80 19.85 0.05 -4.92
N SER A 81 20.45 1.10 -4.38
CA SER A 81 20.43 1.36 -2.94
C SER A 81 19.01 1.63 -2.43
N THR A 82 18.75 1.34 -1.15
CA THR A 82 17.43 1.49 -0.52
C THR A 82 16.78 2.84 -0.79
N MET A 83 17.56 3.93 -0.72
CA MET A 83 17.02 5.28 -0.92
C MET A 83 16.62 5.55 -2.37
N ILE A 84 17.34 4.98 -3.34
CA ILE A 84 16.99 5.06 -4.76
C ILE A 84 15.74 4.21 -5.03
N SER A 85 15.64 3.04 -4.42
CA SER A 85 14.45 2.17 -4.50
C SER A 85 13.21 2.87 -3.93
N ILE A 86 13.30 3.48 -2.73
CA ILE A 86 12.21 4.25 -2.13
C ILE A 86 11.78 5.37 -3.07
N ARG A 87 12.73 6.18 -3.56
CA ARG A 87 12.44 7.28 -4.49
C ARG A 87 11.74 6.78 -5.76
N ARG A 88 12.15 5.63 -6.28
CA ARG A 88 11.50 5.01 -7.45
C ARG A 88 10.05 4.63 -7.15
N VAL A 89 9.79 3.96 -6.03
CA VAL A 89 8.41 3.56 -5.67
C VAL A 89 7.54 4.79 -5.43
N VAL A 90 8.04 5.80 -4.73
CA VAL A 90 7.34 7.09 -4.55
C VAL A 90 7.01 7.72 -5.91
N ASN A 91 7.97 7.81 -6.82
CA ASN A 91 7.75 8.43 -8.13
C ASN A 91 6.80 7.66 -9.06
N SER A 92 6.58 6.37 -8.80
CA SER A 92 5.72 5.49 -9.60
C SER A 92 4.45 5.07 -8.85
N SER A 93 4.07 5.83 -7.81
CA SER A 93 2.84 5.66 -7.05
C SER A 93 2.03 6.95 -7.05
N PHE A 94 0.72 6.87 -6.82
CA PHE A 94 -0.21 8.00 -6.85
C PHE A 94 -0.82 8.31 -5.48
N GLY A 95 -0.43 7.55 -4.47
CA GLY A 95 -0.80 7.71 -3.08
C GLY A 95 0.15 6.94 -2.19
N MET A 96 0.14 7.26 -0.92
CA MET A 96 0.93 6.54 0.07
C MET A 96 0.15 6.30 1.37
N ILE A 97 0.29 5.10 1.91
CA ILE A 97 -0.07 4.78 3.29
C ILE A 97 1.20 4.47 4.07
N THR A 98 1.33 5.06 5.26
CA THR A 98 2.42 4.77 6.20
C THR A 98 1.91 4.05 7.42
N LEU A 99 2.48 2.88 7.70
CA LEU A 99 2.29 2.17 8.96
C LEU A 99 3.45 2.50 9.92
N ASN A 100 3.11 3.12 11.04
CA ASN A 100 4.01 3.29 12.18
C ASN A 100 3.62 2.30 13.28
N LEU A 101 4.36 1.21 13.41
CA LEU A 101 4.00 0.07 14.27
C LEU A 101 5.02 -0.12 15.39
N ALA A 102 4.56 -0.63 16.53
CA ALA A 102 5.40 -0.83 17.70
C ALA A 102 6.41 -1.95 17.50
N ARG A 103 7.71 -1.64 17.52
CA ARG A 103 8.76 -2.64 17.26
C ARG A 103 9.64 -2.89 18.46
N ILE A 104 10.19 -1.83 19.04
CA ILE A 104 11.19 -1.92 20.10
C ILE A 104 10.74 -1.09 21.28
N LYS A 105 10.66 -1.68 22.47
CA LYS A 105 10.43 -0.91 23.70
C LYS A 105 11.76 -0.35 24.20
N VAL A 106 11.83 0.96 24.41
CA VAL A 106 13.03 1.66 24.87
C VAL A 106 12.77 2.36 26.19
N ARG A 107 13.85 2.60 26.94
CA ARG A 107 13.86 3.42 28.16
C ARG A 107 14.94 4.49 28.00
N VAL A 108 14.60 5.74 28.27
CA VAL A 108 15.58 6.84 28.27
C VAL A 108 16.47 6.68 29.50
N ILE A 109 17.77 6.45 29.27
CA ILE A 109 18.76 6.33 30.35
C ILE A 109 19.55 7.62 30.56
N ASP A 110 19.64 8.46 29.53
CA ASP A 110 20.37 9.71 29.55
C ASP A 110 19.87 10.63 28.41
N THR A 111 20.17 11.92 28.49
CA THR A 111 19.84 12.92 27.45
C THR A 111 21.08 13.75 27.10
N ASN A 112 21.00 14.57 26.05
CA ASN A 112 22.11 15.45 25.66
C ASN A 112 22.33 16.65 26.61
N GLY A 113 21.71 16.67 27.79
CA GLY A 113 21.82 17.73 28.78
C GLY A 113 20.96 18.97 28.50
N ALA A 114 20.14 18.97 27.44
CA ALA A 114 19.20 20.06 27.21
C ALA A 114 18.07 20.04 28.25
N THR A 115 17.78 21.20 28.85
CA THR A 115 16.81 21.33 29.96
C THR A 115 15.40 20.92 29.58
N VAL A 116 15.03 21.03 28.31
CA VAL A 116 13.72 20.59 27.78
C VAL A 116 13.50 19.08 27.96
N TYR A 117 14.56 18.28 27.96
CA TYR A 117 14.48 16.82 28.12
C TYR A 117 14.82 16.34 29.53
N ALA A 118 14.98 17.25 30.50
CA ALA A 118 15.41 16.89 31.86
C ALA A 118 14.46 15.89 32.55
N ASN A 119 13.17 15.92 32.19
CA ASN A 119 12.15 15.01 32.73
C ASN A 119 11.95 13.73 31.91
N GLU A 120 12.71 13.53 30.82
CA GLU A 120 12.58 12.34 29.97
C GLU A 120 13.33 11.14 30.54
N ILE A 121 14.34 11.34 31.41
CA ILE A 121 15.11 10.24 32.00
C ILE A 121 14.18 9.29 32.77
N GLY A 122 14.23 8.01 32.41
CA GLY A 122 13.36 6.97 32.96
C GLY A 122 12.07 6.75 32.19
N ARG A 123 11.69 7.63 31.24
CA ARG A 123 10.52 7.43 30.37
C ARG A 123 10.70 6.16 29.53
N GLU A 124 9.64 5.37 29.44
CA GLU A 124 9.57 4.21 28.56
C GLU A 124 8.57 4.46 27.44
N TYR A 125 8.93 4.08 26.22
CA TYR A 125 8.05 4.19 25.06
C TYR A 125 8.41 3.15 24.01
N TRP A 126 7.52 2.94 23.05
CA TRP A 126 7.80 2.10 21.88
C TRP A 126 8.41 2.94 20.76
N THR A 127 9.33 2.34 20.01
CA THR A 127 9.82 2.92 18.75
C THR A 127 9.61 2.04 17.53
N GLY A 128 9.20 2.71 16.44
CA GLY A 128 8.92 2.14 15.13
C GLY A 128 10.14 2.07 14.20
N SER A 129 9.94 2.44 12.93
CA SER A 129 10.98 2.41 11.90
C SER A 129 11.37 3.83 11.48
N ALA A 130 12.66 4.10 11.34
CA ALA A 130 13.12 5.37 10.77
C ALA A 130 12.56 5.62 9.35
N PHE A 131 12.34 4.55 8.58
CA PHE A 131 11.72 4.65 7.25
C PHE A 131 10.27 5.13 7.29
N SER A 132 9.54 4.89 8.39
CA SER A 132 8.19 5.43 8.60
C SER A 132 8.16 6.97 8.70
N PHE A 133 9.32 7.64 8.71
CA PHE A 133 9.45 9.09 8.60
C PHE A 133 10.08 9.54 7.28
N ILE A 134 11.10 8.82 6.80
CA ILE A 134 11.83 9.16 5.56
C ILE A 134 10.92 9.00 4.32
N GLU A 135 10.25 7.86 4.21
CA GLU A 135 9.41 7.53 3.06
C GLU A 135 8.24 8.52 2.89
N PRO A 136 7.46 8.86 3.93
CA PRO A 136 6.43 9.88 3.79
C PRO A 136 6.99 11.28 3.55
N ALA A 137 8.15 11.64 4.09
CA ALA A 137 8.77 12.92 3.77
C ALA A 137 9.07 13.04 2.26
N MET A 138 9.53 11.97 1.62
CA MET A 138 9.73 11.92 0.17
C MET A 138 8.40 11.98 -0.60
N ALA A 139 7.38 11.25 -0.14
CA ALA A 139 6.05 11.29 -0.75
C ALA A 139 5.40 12.67 -0.63
N PHE A 140 5.60 13.37 0.49
CA PHE A 140 5.14 14.74 0.70
C PHE A 140 5.82 15.70 -0.27
N GLN A 141 7.14 15.62 -0.43
CA GLN A 141 7.87 16.43 -1.41
C GLN A 141 7.39 16.17 -2.84
N ARG A 142 6.97 14.94 -3.16
CA ARG A 142 6.37 14.58 -4.46
C ARG A 142 4.92 15.03 -4.62
N GLY A 143 4.26 15.45 -3.54
CA GLY A 143 2.86 15.86 -3.52
C GLY A 143 1.87 14.69 -3.56
N LEU A 144 2.25 13.51 -3.04
CA LEU A 144 1.33 12.37 -2.99
C LEU A 144 0.29 12.55 -1.86
N PRO A 145 -0.98 12.19 -2.09
CA PRO A 145 -1.97 11.99 -1.04
C PRO A 145 -1.49 10.95 -0.02
N GLN A 146 -1.50 11.31 1.26
CA GLN A 146 -0.96 10.48 2.34
C GLN A 146 -2.00 10.14 3.40
N LEU A 147 -1.96 8.90 3.87
CA LEU A 147 -2.70 8.41 5.03
C LEU A 147 -1.74 7.71 5.99
N PHE A 148 -1.76 8.10 7.25
CA PHE A 148 -0.93 7.50 8.28
C PHE A 148 -1.78 6.63 9.20
N ILE A 149 -1.26 5.47 9.57
CA ILE A 149 -1.84 4.62 10.59
C ILE A 149 -0.74 4.33 11.61
N THR A 150 -0.96 4.72 12.85
CA THR A 150 -0.03 4.48 13.95
C THR A 150 -0.63 3.49 14.94
N GLU A 151 0.18 2.57 15.45
CA GLU A 151 -0.23 1.73 16.58
C GLU A 151 -0.38 2.59 17.83
N SER A 152 -1.41 2.34 18.64
CA SER A 152 -1.75 3.14 19.84
C SER A 152 -0.60 3.23 20.84
N THR A 153 0.24 2.21 20.92
CA THR A 153 1.41 2.13 21.79
C THR A 153 2.61 2.95 21.27
N GLU A 154 2.64 3.28 19.98
CA GLU A 154 3.63 4.18 19.33
C GLU A 154 3.14 5.61 19.21
N ALA A 155 1.83 5.84 19.35
CA ALA A 155 1.22 7.15 19.18
C ALA A 155 1.76 8.21 20.16
N SER A 156 2.54 7.79 21.17
CA SER A 156 3.22 8.64 22.16
C SER A 156 4.63 9.11 21.73
N GLN A 157 5.00 9.01 20.44
CA GLN A 157 6.22 9.68 19.94
C GLN A 157 5.93 11.14 19.54
N ASP A 158 6.87 12.05 19.84
CA ASP A 158 6.81 13.52 19.70
C ASP A 158 6.14 14.05 18.42
N VAL A 159 6.33 13.36 17.30
CA VAL A 159 5.80 13.73 15.97
C VAL A 159 4.26 13.64 15.92
N PHE A 160 3.65 12.90 16.83
CA PHE A 160 2.20 12.69 16.92
C PHE A 160 1.55 13.28 18.18
N GLU A 161 2.31 13.52 19.27
CA GLU A 161 1.78 13.99 20.56
C GLU A 161 1.22 15.43 20.54
N THR A 162 1.57 16.27 19.55
CA THR A 162 1.20 17.71 19.55
C THR A 162 0.45 18.15 18.29
N GLY A 163 -0.51 17.35 17.81
CA GLY A 163 -1.39 17.71 16.70
C GLY A 163 -1.12 16.96 15.39
N GLY A 164 -0.36 15.86 15.44
CA GLY A 164 0.10 15.14 14.25
C GLY A 164 1.07 15.95 13.42
N VAL A 165 1.72 15.31 12.44
CA VAL A 165 2.39 16.07 11.38
C VAL A 165 1.30 16.67 10.51
N ALA A 166 0.84 17.88 10.84
CA ALA A 166 0.02 18.65 9.92
C ALA A 166 0.79 18.75 8.58
N PRO A 167 0.19 18.36 7.43
CA PRO A 167 -1.25 18.22 7.17
C PRO A 167 -1.77 16.77 7.03
N PHE A 168 -1.09 15.76 7.58
CA PHE A 168 -1.45 14.36 7.34
C PHE A 168 -2.69 13.89 8.10
N ARG A 169 -3.48 13.04 7.44
CA ARG A 169 -4.55 12.27 8.10
C ARG A 169 -3.93 11.11 8.87
N VAL A 170 -4.09 11.10 10.18
CA VAL A 170 -3.56 10.07 11.08
C VAL A 170 -4.71 9.27 11.70
N LEU A 171 -4.67 7.95 11.52
CA LEU A 171 -5.55 7.00 12.19
C LEU A 171 -4.76 6.25 13.27
N ILE A 172 -5.42 5.96 14.39
CA ILE A 172 -4.81 5.20 15.49
C ILE A 172 -5.39 3.80 15.47
N TRP A 173 -4.52 2.79 15.35
CA TRP A 173 -4.88 1.39 15.49
C TRP A 173 -4.56 0.91 16.91
N ASP A 174 -5.59 0.54 17.66
CA ASP A 174 -5.45 -0.09 18.98
C ASP A 174 -5.33 -1.61 18.83
N SER A 175 -4.10 -2.12 18.91
CA SER A 175 -3.82 -3.55 18.72
C SER A 175 -4.47 -4.44 19.80
N SER A 176 -4.88 -3.88 20.95
CA SER A 176 -5.58 -4.61 22.01
C SER A 176 -7.04 -4.96 21.68
N LYS A 177 -7.68 -4.18 20.79
CA LYS A 177 -9.12 -4.34 20.43
C LYS A 177 -9.34 -5.28 19.25
N GLY A 178 -8.27 -5.83 18.68
CA GLY A 178 -8.32 -6.69 17.50
C GLY A 178 -8.39 -5.91 16.18
N ILE A 179 -8.14 -6.63 15.09
CA ILE A 179 -7.99 -6.05 13.75
C ILE A 179 -9.34 -5.57 13.18
N ASP A 180 -10.40 -6.35 13.36
CA ASP A 180 -11.72 -6.03 12.81
C ASP A 180 -12.35 -4.79 13.43
N PHE A 181 -12.02 -4.48 14.69
CA PHE A 181 -12.49 -3.25 15.34
C PHE A 181 -12.05 -2.01 14.55
N PHE A 182 -10.81 -1.97 14.07
CA PHE A 182 -10.30 -0.88 13.25
C PHE A 182 -10.97 -0.84 11.87
N PHE A 183 -10.99 -1.97 11.14
CA PHE A 183 -11.50 -1.98 9.76
C PHE A 183 -13.03 -1.89 9.65
N SER A 184 -13.77 -2.13 10.74
CA SER A 184 -15.22 -1.92 10.79
C SER A 184 -15.61 -0.49 11.19
N SER A 185 -14.65 0.30 11.69
CA SER A 185 -14.87 1.64 12.21
C SER A 185 -15.30 2.62 11.11
N VAL A 186 -16.03 3.66 11.51
CA VAL A 186 -16.47 4.72 10.60
C VAL A 186 -15.27 5.55 10.15
N GLU A 187 -14.35 5.84 11.06
CA GLU A 187 -13.14 6.60 10.82
C GLU A 187 -12.27 5.96 9.73
N TRP A 188 -12.05 4.64 9.79
CA TRP A 188 -11.35 3.92 8.72
C TRP A 188 -12.06 4.05 7.38
N LYS A 189 -13.38 3.81 7.35
CA LYS A 189 -14.17 3.82 6.11
C LYS A 189 -14.14 5.20 5.46
N GLU A 190 -14.37 6.26 6.23
CA GLU A 190 -14.35 7.63 5.73
C GLU A 190 -12.94 8.02 5.24
N ALA A 191 -11.91 7.73 6.03
CA ALA A 191 -10.53 8.02 5.66
C ALA A 191 -10.11 7.30 4.36
N LEU A 192 -10.45 6.02 4.23
CA LEU A 192 -10.16 5.24 3.03
C LEU A 192 -10.88 5.81 1.80
N GLN A 193 -12.17 6.14 1.91
CA GLN A 193 -12.91 6.69 0.78
C GLN A 193 -12.35 8.05 0.34
N ASN A 194 -12.16 8.97 1.27
CA ASN A 194 -11.63 10.30 1.00
C ASN A 194 -10.21 10.24 0.39
N TRP A 195 -9.31 9.49 1.02
CA TRP A 195 -7.95 9.32 0.50
C TRP A 195 -7.95 8.62 -0.87
N SER A 196 -8.78 7.59 -1.07
CA SER A 196 -8.87 6.92 -2.38
C SER A 196 -9.39 7.84 -3.49
N ALA A 197 -10.28 8.79 -3.18
CA ALA A 197 -10.77 9.77 -4.14
C ALA A 197 -9.65 10.73 -4.57
N GLU A 198 -8.83 11.19 -3.63
CA GLU A 198 -7.65 12.01 -3.93
C GLU A 198 -6.62 11.26 -4.78
N VAL A 199 -6.33 10.00 -4.43
CA VAL A 199 -5.40 9.14 -5.18
C VAL A 199 -5.88 8.96 -6.62
N ARG A 200 -7.17 8.65 -6.84
CA ARG A 200 -7.72 8.49 -8.19
C ARG A 200 -7.74 9.80 -8.97
N SER A 201 -8.05 10.92 -8.32
CA SER A 201 -8.00 12.24 -8.94
C SER A 201 -6.59 12.60 -9.38
N GLY A 202 -5.61 12.36 -8.51
CA GLY A 202 -4.19 12.56 -8.82
C GLY A 202 -3.69 11.66 -9.94
N TYR A 203 -4.11 10.39 -9.96
CA TYR A 203 -3.85 9.47 -11.07
C TYR A 203 -4.43 10.00 -12.38
N PHE A 204 -5.74 10.30 -12.40
CA PHE A 204 -6.43 10.78 -13.60
C PHE A 204 -5.76 12.02 -14.20
N LEU A 205 -5.45 13.02 -13.38
CA LEU A 205 -4.78 14.25 -13.84
C LEU A 205 -3.37 13.99 -14.40
N GLN A 206 -2.62 13.05 -13.82
CA GLN A 206 -1.25 12.75 -14.23
C GLN A 206 -1.17 11.81 -15.44
N THR A 207 -2.22 11.05 -15.73
CA THR A 207 -2.26 10.08 -16.83
C THR A 207 -3.25 10.43 -17.93
N GLN A 208 -3.80 11.65 -17.94
CA GLN A 208 -4.67 12.11 -19.02
C GLN A 208 -3.92 12.06 -20.36
N PRO A 209 -4.54 11.49 -21.42
CA PRO A 209 -3.94 11.50 -22.74
C PRO A 209 -3.87 12.94 -23.27
N THR A 210 -2.82 13.26 -24.02
CA THR A 210 -2.67 14.57 -24.68
C THR A 210 -3.77 14.84 -25.71
N TYR A 211 -4.38 13.78 -26.23
CA TYR A 211 -5.43 13.85 -27.24
C TYR A 211 -6.68 13.15 -26.72
N ASP A 212 -7.82 13.83 -26.84
CA ASP A 212 -9.12 13.29 -26.47
C ASP A 212 -9.79 12.69 -27.71
N TYR A 213 -10.07 11.39 -27.69
CA TYR A 213 -10.77 10.69 -28.78
C TYR A 213 -12.29 10.80 -28.55
N VAL A 214 -12.80 12.02 -28.51
CA VAL A 214 -14.25 12.24 -28.49
C VAL A 214 -14.77 11.93 -29.88
N SER A 215 -15.66 10.94 -30.00
CA SER A 215 -16.48 10.80 -31.20
C SER A 215 -17.29 12.08 -31.34
N GLU A 216 -17.28 12.71 -32.53
CA GLU A 216 -18.15 13.85 -32.82
C GLU A 216 -19.59 13.51 -32.41
N LYS A 217 -20.21 14.42 -31.64
CA LYS A 217 -21.58 14.28 -31.14
C LYS A 217 -22.61 14.31 -32.26
#